data_AF-A0A9E2UWL2-F1
#
_entry.id   AF-A0A9E2UWL2-F1
#
_cell.length_a   1.000
_cell.length_b   1.000
_cell.length_c   1.000
_cell.angle_alpha   90.00
_cell.angle_beta   90.00
_cell.angle_gamma   90.00
#
_symmetry.space_group_name_H-M   'P 1'
#
loop_
_entity.id
_entity.type
_entity.pdbx_description
1 polymer ?
#
loop_
_entity_poly.entity_id
_entity_poly.type
_entity_poly.pdbx_seq_one_letter_code
_entity_poly.pdbx_strand_id
1 'polypeptide(L)'
;KRTARSPLETLKKRQLVGKLLKEIFIPNLNYAYRNLKKTLSAKEEDEFAGARGKKLIIDQAKMGHDFAADLQTIVCTCKAWGIVPVLMTQANRITANPDPVVAAYIGRDGRERGLSYPQFKELYDAFNDTIREVGRKNQVMVIDLAREVPADKKYLYDLVHFNDAGSQLAARIIAARLKGIIAPQ
;
A
#
# COMPACT_ATOMS: atom_id res chain seq x y z
N LYS A 1 19.15 -7.61 -9.48
CA LYS A 1 19.03 -8.43 -8.25
C LYS A 1 17.76 -8.00 -7.51
N ARG A 2 16.62 -8.65 -7.75
CA ARG A 2 15.38 -8.43 -6.98
C ARG A 2 15.31 -9.51 -5.92
N THR A 3 15.63 -9.18 -4.67
CA THR A 3 15.39 -10.07 -3.54
C THR A 3 13.90 -9.98 -3.20
N ALA A 4 13.12 -10.94 -3.69
CA ALA A 4 11.78 -11.18 -3.15
C ALA A 4 11.97 -11.68 -1.72
N ARG A 5 11.58 -10.86 -0.72
CA ARG A 5 11.41 -11.39 0.63
C ARG A 5 10.16 -12.27 0.61
N SER A 6 10.29 -13.48 1.15
CA SER A 6 9.23 -14.47 1.21
C SER A 6 8.05 -13.97 2.05
N PRO A 7 6.80 -14.30 1.71
CA PRO A 7 5.69 -14.15 2.65
C PRO A 7 5.95 -15.09 3.84
N LEU A 8 5.58 -14.66 5.04
CA LEU A 8 5.51 -15.54 6.20
C LEU A 8 4.40 -16.58 5.96
N GLU A 9 4.75 -17.69 5.31
CA GLU A 9 3.87 -18.84 5.13
C GLU A 9 3.59 -19.49 6.49
N THR A 10 2.35 -19.37 6.99
CA THR A 10 1.89 -20.12 8.16
C THR A 10 1.62 -21.57 7.78
N LEU A 11 2.65 -22.42 7.85
CA LEU A 11 2.54 -23.85 7.52
C LEU A 11 2.00 -24.66 8.72
N LYS A 12 1.19 -25.69 8.45
CA LYS A 12 0.78 -26.66 9.49
C LYS A 12 2.02 -27.39 10.02
N LYS A 13 2.11 -27.66 11.34
CA LYS A 13 3.30 -28.24 12.02
C LYS A 13 3.94 -29.43 11.28
N ARG A 14 3.15 -30.36 10.72
CA ARG A 14 3.66 -31.51 9.95
C ARG A 14 4.42 -31.12 8.68
N GLN A 15 3.97 -30.08 7.98
CA GLN A 15 4.61 -29.57 6.77
C GLN A 15 5.90 -28.80 7.11
N LEU A 16 5.93 -28.13 8.27
CA LEU A 16 7.09 -27.41 8.77
C LEU A 16 8.27 -28.36 9.07
N VAL A 17 7.99 -29.50 9.73
CA VAL A 17 9.01 -30.51 10.05
C VAL A 17 9.64 -31.10 8.78
N GLY A 18 8.82 -31.43 7.78
CA GLY A 18 9.33 -31.92 6.50
C GLY A 18 10.13 -30.88 5.72
N LYS A 19 9.79 -29.58 5.86
CA LYS A 19 10.53 -28.47 5.24
C LYS A 19 11.89 -28.27 5.90
N LEU A 20 11.93 -28.25 7.24
CA LEU A 20 13.17 -28.10 8.01
C LEU A 20 14.16 -29.23 7.75
N LEU A 21 13.71 -30.48 7.77
CA LEU A 21 14.60 -31.63 7.51
C LEU A 21 15.22 -31.55 6.11
N LYS A 22 14.46 -31.13 5.09
CA LYS A 22 14.98 -30.97 3.73
C LYS A 22 16.01 -29.84 3.60
N GLU A 23 15.81 -28.74 4.32
CA GLU A 23 16.75 -27.60 4.30
C GLU A 23 18.02 -27.86 5.11
N ILE A 24 17.94 -28.68 6.17
CA ILE A 24 19.10 -29.10 6.96
C ILE A 24 20.05 -29.98 6.13
N PHE A 25 19.51 -30.92 5.35
CA PHE A 25 20.34 -31.88 4.60
C PHE A 25 20.84 -31.32 3.26
N ILE A 26 20.03 -30.51 2.56
CA ILE A 26 20.45 -29.89 1.30
C ILE A 26 19.89 -28.46 1.25
N PRO A 27 20.70 -27.42 1.52
CA PRO A 27 20.24 -26.04 1.47
C PRO A 27 19.66 -25.72 0.08
N ASN A 28 18.54 -25.01 0.04
CA ASN A 28 17.78 -24.65 -1.17
C ASN A 28 17.11 -25.81 -1.93
N LEU A 29 17.10 -27.05 -1.43
CA LEU A 29 16.42 -28.17 -2.12
C LEU A 29 14.92 -27.95 -2.27
N ASN A 30 14.26 -27.35 -1.27
CA ASN A 30 12.85 -26.99 -1.39
C ASN A 30 12.60 -25.94 -2.47
N TYR A 31 13.52 -25.00 -2.63
CA TYR A 31 13.43 -23.97 -3.67
C TYR A 31 13.63 -24.58 -5.07
N ALA A 32 14.64 -25.45 -5.22
CA ALA A 32 14.88 -26.19 -6.47
C ALA A 32 13.69 -27.11 -6.82
N TYR A 33 13.13 -27.82 -5.83
CA TYR A 33 11.95 -28.66 -6.01
C TYR A 33 10.70 -27.86 -6.37
N ARG A 34 10.46 -26.71 -5.72
CA ARG A 34 9.35 -25.80 -6.08
C ARG A 34 9.51 -25.25 -7.49
N ASN A 35 10.72 -24.83 -7.87
CA ASN A 35 10.98 -24.35 -9.23
C ASN A 35 10.79 -25.45 -10.26
N LEU A 36 11.35 -26.64 -10.04
CA LEU A 36 11.18 -27.80 -10.93
C LEU A 36 9.70 -28.17 -11.08
N LYS A 37 8.95 -28.19 -9.98
CA LYS A 37 7.51 -28.46 -10.00
C LYS A 37 6.74 -27.35 -10.71
N LYS A 38 7.12 -26.07 -10.55
CA LYS A 38 6.49 -24.92 -11.23
C LYS A 38 6.80 -24.92 -12.73
N THR A 39 7.98 -25.38 -13.15
CA THR A 39 8.33 -25.57 -14.56
C THR A 39 7.61 -26.76 -15.19
N LEU A 40 7.37 -27.83 -14.42
CA LEU A 40 6.67 -29.04 -14.88
C LEU A 40 5.13 -28.95 -14.78
N SER A 41 4.60 -28.10 -13.92
CA SER A 41 3.18 -27.85 -13.73
C SER A 41 2.86 -26.42 -14.13
N ALA A 42 2.36 -26.24 -15.36
CA ALA A 42 1.94 -24.95 -15.94
C ALA A 42 0.71 -24.29 -15.24
N LYS A 43 0.39 -24.68 -14.00
CA LYS A 43 -0.62 -23.99 -13.20
C LYS A 43 0.02 -22.81 -12.51
N GLU A 44 -0.28 -21.60 -12.98
CA GLU A 44 -0.12 -20.40 -12.17
C GLU A 44 -0.95 -20.60 -10.90
N GLU A 45 -0.28 -20.72 -9.76
CA GLU A 45 -0.95 -20.70 -8.47
C GLU A 45 -1.52 -19.29 -8.28
N ASP A 46 -2.83 -19.18 -8.43
CA ASP A 46 -3.55 -17.97 -8.10
C ASP A 46 -3.57 -17.78 -6.58
N GLU A 47 -2.63 -16.99 -6.07
CA GLU A 47 -2.49 -16.65 -4.66
C GLU A 47 -3.74 -15.98 -4.06
N PHE A 48 -4.64 -15.45 -4.91
CA PHE A 48 -5.88 -14.80 -4.52
C PHE A 48 -7.12 -15.67 -4.69
N ALA A 49 -7.01 -16.91 -5.16
CA ALA A 49 -8.15 -17.81 -5.38
C ALA A 49 -9.02 -17.96 -4.13
N GLY A 50 -8.39 -18.02 -2.94
CA GLY A 50 -9.08 -18.14 -1.66
C GLY A 50 -9.79 -16.86 -1.18
N ALA A 51 -9.53 -15.72 -1.80
CA ALA A 51 -10.12 -14.42 -1.49
C ALA A 51 -11.19 -13.99 -2.54
N ARG A 52 -11.14 -14.54 -3.76
CA ARG A 52 -12.14 -14.25 -4.80
C ARG A 52 -13.55 -14.71 -4.37
N GLY A 53 -14.55 -13.88 -4.66
CA GLY A 53 -15.96 -14.17 -4.36
C GLY A 53 -16.37 -14.08 -2.89
N LYS A 54 -15.44 -13.74 -1.99
CA LYS A 54 -15.76 -13.48 -0.58
C LYS A 54 -16.03 -12.00 -0.35
N LYS A 55 -17.09 -11.71 0.40
CA LYS A 55 -17.36 -10.34 0.88
C LYS A 55 -16.27 -9.92 1.86
N LEU A 56 -15.84 -8.68 1.76
CA LEU A 56 -14.88 -8.10 2.69
C LEU A 56 -15.57 -7.80 4.02
N ILE A 57 -14.94 -8.20 5.12
CA ILE A 57 -15.29 -7.73 6.46
C ILE A 57 -14.37 -6.53 6.71
N ILE A 58 -14.94 -5.32 6.72
CA ILE A 58 -14.19 -4.09 6.93
C ILE A 58 -14.20 -3.75 8.41
N ASP A 59 -13.06 -3.94 9.07
CA ASP A 59 -12.80 -3.41 10.41
C ASP A 59 -11.96 -2.14 10.28
N GLN A 60 -12.65 -1.02 10.07
CA GLN A 60 -12.00 0.28 9.83
C GLN A 60 -11.12 0.70 11.01
N ALA A 61 -11.55 0.40 12.25
CA ALA A 61 -10.79 0.73 13.45
C ALA A 61 -9.46 -0.03 13.48
N LYS A 62 -9.48 -1.34 13.20
CA LYS A 62 -8.27 -2.15 13.09
C LYS A 62 -7.38 -1.70 11.93
N MET A 63 -7.95 -1.45 10.76
CA MET A 63 -7.19 -0.99 9.59
C MET A 63 -6.47 0.33 9.86
N GLY A 64 -7.16 1.30 10.46
CA GLY A 64 -6.57 2.57 10.86
C GLY A 64 -5.48 2.42 11.91
N HIS A 65 -5.71 1.56 12.91
CA HIS A 65 -4.72 1.24 13.95
C HIS A 65 -3.44 0.63 13.35
N ASP A 66 -3.58 -0.42 12.53
CA ASP A 66 -2.44 -1.14 11.94
C ASP A 66 -1.63 -0.21 11.03
N PHE A 67 -2.32 0.58 10.20
CA PHE A 67 -1.67 1.55 9.33
C PHE A 67 -0.94 2.66 10.10
N ALA A 68 -1.53 3.16 11.19
CA ALA A 68 -0.86 4.11 12.06
C ALA A 68 0.40 3.51 12.71
N ALA A 69 0.34 2.24 13.13
CA ALA A 69 1.48 1.53 13.70
C ALA A 69 2.61 1.32 12.68
N ASP A 70 2.28 1.03 11.43
CA ASP A 70 3.25 0.91 10.34
C ASP A 70 3.95 2.26 10.06
N LEU A 71 3.18 3.34 9.94
CA LEU A 71 3.73 4.69 9.77
C LEU A 71 4.61 5.10 10.95
N GLN A 72 4.17 4.81 12.18
CA GLN A 72 4.95 5.07 13.40
C GLN A 72 6.29 4.32 13.35
N THR A 73 6.29 3.07 12.91
CA THR A 73 7.49 2.24 12.77
C THR A 73 8.48 2.86 11.78
N ILE A 74 7.99 3.34 10.63
CA ILE A 74 8.82 4.03 9.63
C ILE A 74 9.42 5.30 10.23
N VAL A 75 8.61 6.14 10.87
CA VAL A 75 9.06 7.40 11.47
C VAL A 75 10.11 7.16 12.57
N CYS A 76 9.86 6.24 13.49
CA CYS A 76 10.80 5.88 14.55
C CYS A 76 12.12 5.37 13.97
N THR A 77 12.06 4.51 12.95
CA THR A 77 13.24 3.97 12.29
C THR A 77 14.04 5.09 11.64
N CYS A 78 13.43 5.98 10.85
CA CYS A 78 14.13 7.12 10.26
C CYS A 78 14.85 7.96 11.32
N LYS A 79 14.13 8.35 12.38
CA LYS A 79 14.69 9.16 13.48
C LYS A 79 15.86 8.47 14.18
N ALA A 80 15.77 7.17 14.47
CA ALA A 80 16.83 6.40 15.11
C ALA A 80 18.14 6.38 14.28
N TRP A 81 18.03 6.53 12.96
CA TRP A 81 19.15 6.57 12.03
C TRP A 81 19.55 8.00 11.61
N GLY A 82 19.03 9.03 12.27
CA GLY A 82 19.31 10.43 11.92
C GLY A 82 18.74 10.88 10.58
N ILE A 83 17.77 10.15 10.02
CA ILE A 83 17.05 10.52 8.79
C ILE A 83 15.86 11.37 9.18
N VAL A 84 15.62 12.48 8.45
CA VAL A 84 14.44 13.32 8.63
C VAL A 84 13.29 12.75 7.78
N PRO A 85 12.28 12.08 8.38
CA PRO A 85 11.15 11.58 7.61
C PRO A 85 10.20 12.72 7.21
N VAL A 86 9.66 12.61 6.01
CA VAL A 86 8.56 13.46 5.51
C VAL A 86 7.45 12.52 5.05
N LEU A 87 6.26 12.66 5.62
CA LEU A 87 5.09 11.88 5.23
C LEU A 87 4.32 12.62 4.12
N MET A 88 3.58 11.87 3.30
CA MET A 88 2.77 12.44 2.23
C MET A 88 1.42 11.72 2.16
N THR A 89 0.33 12.47 1.99
CA THR A 89 -0.99 11.89 1.74
C THR A 89 -1.09 11.39 0.28
N GLN A 90 -2.00 10.46 0.00
CA GLN A 90 -2.18 9.91 -1.35
C GLN A 90 -3.23 10.73 -2.12
N ALA A 91 -2.77 11.46 -3.13
CA ALA A 91 -3.65 12.07 -4.12
C ALA A 91 -4.51 11.01 -4.83
N ASN A 92 -5.77 11.36 -5.10
CA ASN A 92 -6.74 10.43 -5.66
C ASN A 92 -7.92 11.18 -6.33
N ARG A 93 -8.71 10.47 -7.14
CA ARG A 93 -9.94 10.97 -7.79
C ARG A 93 -11.23 10.63 -7.04
N ILE A 94 -11.13 10.20 -5.78
CA ILE A 94 -12.27 9.69 -4.99
C ILE A 94 -12.95 10.86 -4.29
N THR A 95 -13.81 11.55 -5.04
CA THR A 95 -14.53 12.74 -4.57
C THR A 95 -15.94 12.39 -4.11
N ALA A 96 -16.64 13.34 -3.49
CA ALA A 96 -18.06 13.19 -3.15
C ALA A 96 -18.94 13.04 -4.41
N ASN A 97 -18.52 13.67 -5.52
CA ASN A 97 -19.19 13.63 -6.82
C ASN A 97 -18.21 13.04 -7.86
N PRO A 98 -18.00 11.71 -7.88
CA PRO A 98 -17.06 11.08 -8.80
C PRO A 98 -17.47 11.27 -10.25
N ASP A 99 -16.49 11.34 -11.14
CA ASP A 99 -16.78 11.17 -12.56
C ASP A 99 -17.27 9.74 -12.85
N PRO A 100 -18.00 9.52 -13.97
CA PRO A 100 -18.61 8.23 -14.26
C PRO A 100 -17.64 7.06 -14.31
N VAL A 101 -16.38 7.30 -14.69
CA VAL A 101 -15.36 6.23 -14.80
C VAL A 101 -14.96 5.77 -13.40
N VAL A 102 -14.69 6.71 -12.50
CA VAL A 102 -14.35 6.43 -11.09
C VAL A 102 -15.52 5.75 -10.38
N ALA A 103 -16.74 6.26 -10.56
CA ALA A 103 -17.96 5.68 -9.99
C ALA A 103 -18.20 4.24 -10.48
N ALA A 104 -18.02 3.99 -11.79
CA ALA A 104 -18.20 2.67 -12.37
C ALA A 104 -17.12 1.68 -11.92
N TYR A 105 -15.86 2.11 -11.82
CA TYR A 105 -14.75 1.28 -11.38
C TYR A 105 -14.96 0.81 -9.94
N ILE A 106 -15.12 1.74 -9.00
CA ILE A 106 -15.34 1.43 -7.58
C ILE A 106 -16.69 0.72 -7.40
N GLY A 107 -17.72 1.11 -8.14
CA GLY A 107 -19.03 0.47 -8.06
C GLY A 107 -19.01 -1.00 -8.52
N ARG A 108 -18.25 -1.34 -9.57
CA ARG A 108 -18.13 -2.74 -10.03
C ARG A 108 -17.39 -3.59 -9.00
N ASP A 109 -16.18 -3.16 -8.63
CA ASP A 109 -15.33 -3.90 -7.69
C ASP A 109 -15.91 -3.96 -6.28
N GLY A 110 -16.58 -2.89 -5.87
CA GLY A 110 -17.22 -2.75 -4.57
C GLY A 110 -18.46 -3.64 -4.43
N ARG A 111 -19.32 -3.72 -5.46
CA ARG A 111 -20.50 -4.62 -5.43
C ARG A 111 -20.11 -6.09 -5.27
N GLU A 112 -19.08 -6.55 -5.96
CA GLU A 112 -18.57 -7.92 -5.85
C GLU A 112 -18.03 -8.23 -4.44
N ARG A 113 -17.54 -7.21 -3.74
CA ARG A 113 -16.90 -7.33 -2.43
C ARG A 113 -17.75 -6.86 -1.26
N GLY A 114 -18.95 -6.33 -1.51
CA GLY A 114 -19.87 -5.81 -0.51
C GLY A 114 -19.53 -4.42 0.04
N LEU A 115 -18.79 -3.60 -0.71
CA LEU A 115 -18.36 -2.26 -0.31
C LEU A 115 -18.99 -1.19 -1.23
N SER A 116 -19.75 -0.26 -0.65
CA SER A 116 -20.33 0.86 -1.40
C SER A 116 -19.30 1.95 -1.70
N TYR A 117 -19.58 2.80 -2.70
CA TYR A 117 -18.72 3.94 -3.01
C TYR A 117 -18.52 4.89 -1.82
N PRO A 118 -19.56 5.31 -1.07
CA PRO A 118 -19.38 6.18 0.10
C PRO A 118 -18.48 5.54 1.17
N GLN A 119 -18.66 4.25 1.45
CA GLN A 119 -17.81 3.52 2.41
C GLN A 119 -16.36 3.43 1.93
N PHE A 120 -16.13 3.21 0.63
CA PHE A 120 -14.80 3.21 0.06
C PHE A 120 -14.13 4.58 0.20
N LYS A 121 -14.87 5.66 -0.08
CA LYS A 121 -14.39 7.03 0.09
C LYS A 121 -14.04 7.32 1.55
N GLU A 122 -14.94 7.01 2.47
CA GLU A 122 -14.73 7.23 3.91
C GLU A 122 -13.48 6.50 4.41
N LEU A 123 -13.32 5.25 4.00
CA LEU A 123 -12.13 4.47 4.32
C LEU A 123 -10.86 5.15 3.79
N TYR A 124 -10.87 5.58 2.52
CA TYR A 124 -9.73 6.22 1.88
C TYR A 124 -9.36 7.56 2.52
N ASP A 125 -10.37 8.38 2.85
CA ASP A 125 -10.17 9.63 3.58
C ASP A 125 -9.56 9.38 4.96
N ALA A 126 -10.03 8.35 5.67
CA ALA A 126 -9.50 7.97 6.98
C ALA A 126 -8.02 7.56 6.92
N PHE A 127 -7.56 6.90 5.84
CA PHE A 127 -6.13 6.62 5.64
C PHE A 127 -5.32 7.91 5.49
N ASN A 128 -5.79 8.87 4.68
CA ASN A 128 -5.12 10.16 4.53
C ASN A 128 -5.11 10.96 5.84
N ASP A 129 -6.18 10.93 6.62
CA ASP A 129 -6.24 11.56 7.94
C ASP A 129 -5.29 10.89 8.94
N THR A 130 -5.15 9.56 8.88
CA THR A 130 -4.17 8.83 9.69
C THR A 130 -2.75 9.28 9.41
N ILE A 131 -2.39 9.52 8.14
CA ILE A 131 -1.06 10.07 7.76
C ILE A 131 -0.84 11.45 8.41
N ARG A 132 -1.83 12.33 8.30
CA ARG A 132 -1.77 13.68 8.89
C ARG A 132 -1.60 13.61 10.41
N GLU A 133 -2.36 12.75 11.07
CA GLU A 133 -2.35 12.59 12.52
C GLU A 133 -1.03 12.00 13.04
N VAL A 134 -0.51 10.96 12.38
CA VAL A 134 0.82 10.41 12.72
C VAL A 134 1.90 11.47 12.51
N GLY A 135 1.82 12.25 11.43
CA GLY A 135 2.73 13.34 11.17
C GLY A 135 2.73 14.39 12.28
N ARG A 136 1.55 14.85 12.67
CA ARG A 136 1.34 15.80 13.78
C ARG A 136 1.88 15.26 15.11
N LYS A 137 1.51 14.03 15.49
CA LYS A 137 1.95 13.38 16.74
C LYS A 137 3.46 13.24 16.84
N ASN A 138 4.13 12.98 15.71
CA ASN A 138 5.57 12.80 15.66
C ASN A 138 6.35 14.07 15.35
N GLN A 139 5.67 15.21 15.15
CA GLN A 139 6.30 16.47 14.74
C GLN A 139 7.14 16.30 13.46
N VAL A 140 6.64 15.52 12.51
CA VAL A 140 7.27 15.35 11.18
C VAL A 140 6.46 16.07 10.13
N MET A 141 7.12 16.60 9.11
CA MET A 141 6.43 17.29 8.02
C MET A 141 5.48 16.33 7.30
N VAL A 142 4.29 16.85 6.97
CA VAL A 142 3.32 16.19 6.09
C VAL A 142 3.09 17.07 4.87
N ILE A 143 3.31 16.51 3.68
CA ILE A 143 2.95 17.16 2.41
C ILE A 143 1.60 16.61 1.97
N ASP A 144 0.58 17.47 1.96
CA ASP A 144 -0.81 17.03 1.81
C ASP A 144 -1.24 16.97 0.33
N LEU A 145 -0.63 16.07 -0.43
CA LEU A 145 -0.90 15.90 -1.86
C LEU A 145 -2.39 15.61 -2.16
N ALA A 146 -3.10 14.94 -1.24
CA ALA A 146 -4.53 14.70 -1.37
C ALA A 146 -5.38 15.98 -1.38
N ARG A 147 -4.91 17.08 -0.75
CA ARG A 147 -5.55 18.39 -0.81
C ARG A 147 -4.94 19.32 -1.86
N GLU A 148 -3.64 19.19 -2.11
CA GLU A 148 -2.88 20.11 -2.97
C GLU A 148 -2.92 19.72 -4.47
N VAL A 149 -3.17 18.45 -4.80
CA VAL A 149 -3.35 18.01 -6.19
C VAL A 149 -4.84 17.90 -6.51
N PRO A 150 -5.33 18.58 -7.57
CA PRO A 150 -6.74 18.46 -7.97
C PRO A 150 -7.11 17.01 -8.32
N ALA A 151 -8.24 16.57 -7.76
CA ALA A 151 -8.75 15.20 -7.83
C ALA A 151 -9.42 14.88 -9.17
N ASP A 152 -8.76 15.16 -10.29
CA ASP A 152 -9.32 15.02 -11.63
C ASP A 152 -8.34 14.37 -12.62
N LYS A 153 -8.88 14.02 -13.81
CA LYS A 153 -8.14 13.31 -14.87
C LYS A 153 -6.99 14.12 -15.50
N LYS A 154 -6.92 15.43 -15.27
CA LYS A 154 -5.82 16.27 -15.76
C LYS A 154 -4.51 15.86 -15.09
N TYR A 155 -4.56 15.42 -13.83
CA TYR A 155 -3.37 15.06 -13.06
C TYR A 155 -3.28 13.57 -12.74
N LEU A 156 -4.41 12.86 -12.67
CA LEU A 156 -4.48 11.45 -12.28
C LEU A 156 -5.08 10.61 -13.41
N TYR A 157 -4.32 9.67 -13.98
CA TYR A 157 -4.83 8.88 -15.11
C TYR A 157 -5.88 7.84 -14.68
N ASP A 158 -5.69 7.25 -13.50
CA ASP A 158 -6.65 6.35 -12.84
C ASP A 158 -7.03 6.89 -11.45
N LEU A 159 -7.53 6.04 -10.56
CA LEU A 159 -7.96 6.42 -9.22
C LEU A 159 -6.88 7.17 -8.41
N VAL A 160 -5.60 6.82 -8.55
CA VAL A 160 -4.54 7.21 -7.60
C VAL A 160 -3.20 7.55 -8.25
N HIS A 161 -2.96 7.12 -9.49
CA HIS A 161 -1.67 7.29 -10.13
C HIS A 161 -1.61 8.56 -10.98
N PHE A 162 -0.53 9.31 -10.83
CA PHE A 162 -0.29 10.52 -11.61
C PHE A 162 0.02 10.22 -13.07
N ASN A 163 -0.46 11.09 -13.96
CA ASN A 163 0.09 11.21 -15.30
C ASN A 163 1.30 12.18 -15.30
N ASP A 164 1.82 12.54 -16.48
CA ASP A 164 2.97 13.45 -16.59
C ASP A 164 2.70 14.82 -15.95
N ALA A 165 1.52 15.41 -16.21
CA ALA A 165 1.14 16.69 -15.64
C ALA A 165 0.97 16.62 -14.12
N GLY A 166 0.40 15.52 -13.60
CA GLY A 166 0.28 15.26 -12.17
C GLY A 166 1.63 15.07 -11.50
N SER A 167 2.55 14.35 -12.14
CA SER A 167 3.90 14.11 -11.63
C SER A 167 4.69 15.42 -11.54
N GLN A 168 4.59 16.28 -12.57
CA GLN A 168 5.20 17.61 -12.55
C GLN A 168 4.59 18.52 -11.48
N LEU A 169 3.28 18.47 -11.27
CA LEU A 169 2.62 19.24 -10.22
C LEU A 169 3.04 18.75 -8.82
N ALA A 170 2.96 17.45 -8.57
CA ALA A 170 3.39 16.84 -7.31
C ALA A 170 4.86 17.15 -7.01
N ALA A 171 5.75 17.01 -7.98
CA ALA A 171 7.17 17.35 -7.83
C ALA A 171 7.39 18.81 -7.44
N ARG A 172 6.65 19.76 -8.06
CA ARG A 172 6.73 21.18 -7.69
C ARG A 172 6.24 21.43 -6.26
N ILE A 173 5.12 20.84 -5.87
CA ILE A 173 4.59 20.94 -4.49
C ILE A 173 5.63 20.39 -3.50
N ILE A 174 6.12 19.18 -3.75
CA ILE A 174 7.10 18.52 -2.89
C ILE A 174 8.38 19.36 -2.76
N ALA A 175 8.96 19.77 -3.89
CA ALA A 175 10.17 20.58 -3.90
C ALA A 175 9.97 21.91 -3.13
N ALA A 176 8.82 22.57 -3.31
CA ALA A 176 8.52 23.81 -2.59
C ALA A 176 8.43 23.60 -1.07
N ARG A 177 7.78 22.52 -0.62
CA ARG A 177 7.63 22.19 0.80
C ARG A 177 8.96 21.79 1.45
N LEU A 178 9.81 21.08 0.72
CA LEU A 178 11.08 20.58 1.23
C LEU A 178 12.18 21.66 1.35
N LYS A 179 12.02 22.85 0.74
CA LYS A 179 13.01 23.94 0.83
C LYS A 179 13.41 24.28 2.27
N GLY A 180 12.47 24.21 3.22
CA GLY A 180 12.74 24.51 4.63
C GLY A 180 13.46 23.41 5.41
N ILE A 181 13.60 22.21 4.83
CA ILE A 181 14.27 21.05 5.45
C ILE A 181 15.63 20.77 4.80
N ILE A 182 15.77 21.04 3.50
CA ILE A 182 16.98 20.72 2.70
C ILE A 182 17.92 21.93 2.60
N ALA A 183 17.89 22.87 3.55
CA ALA A 183 18.89 23.94 3.55
C ALA A 183 20.31 23.34 3.66
N PRO A 184 21.30 23.87 2.92
CA PRO A 184 22.67 23.38 3.03
C PRO A 184 23.13 23.53 4.48
N GLN A 185 23.61 22.43 5.06
CA GLN A 185 24.45 22.49 6.26
C GLN A 185 25.76 23.18 5.92
#